data_AF-A0A0G2EEH9-F1
#
_entry.id   AF-A0A0G2EEH9-F1
#
_cell.length_a   1.000
_cell.length_b   1.000
_cell.length_c   1.000
_cell.angle_alpha   90.00
_cell.angle_beta   90.00
_cell.angle_gamma   90.00
#
_symmetry.space_group_name_H-M   'P 1'
#
loop_
_entity.id
_entity.type
_entity.pdbx_description
1 polymer ?
#
loop_
_entity_poly.entity_id
_entity_poly.type
_entity_poly.pdbx_seq_one_letter_code
_entity_poly.pdbx_strand_id
1 'polypeptide(L)'
;MGPAVVDEEKWLLVIDGLVRHPFAITLPQLKSLPRTTLTAFHECYGSPLTPPDKALWRIGNVTWTGVKLSSLLDVAAPLARASFIWSEGLDRGVFAGVDADRYQKDLPMERARGGGVGGGGGEVLIAYEMNGRALRRERGGPVRLVVPGWFGTNMTKWLCRLSAREGPGRRSE
;
A
#
# COMPACT_ATOMS: atom_id res chain seq x y z
N MET A 1 -4.19 0.65 -20.53
CA MET A 1 -3.49 0.17 -19.31
C MET A 1 -4.46 -0.71 -18.53
N GLY A 2 -4.12 -1.97 -18.27
CA GLY A 2 -5.00 -2.93 -17.61
C GLY A 2 -4.41 -3.42 -16.28
N PRO A 3 -5.19 -4.14 -15.44
CA PRO A 3 -4.69 -4.62 -14.16
C PRO A 3 -3.50 -5.57 -14.34
N ALA A 4 -2.49 -5.52 -13.46
CA ALA A 4 -1.35 -6.42 -13.55
C ALA A 4 -1.80 -7.89 -13.39
N VAL A 5 -1.17 -8.81 -14.12
CA VAL A 5 -1.33 -10.26 -13.89
C VAL A 5 -0.13 -10.68 -13.06
N VAL A 6 -0.38 -11.16 -11.86
CA VAL A 6 0.66 -11.52 -10.88
C VAL A 6 0.57 -13.01 -10.62
N ASP A 7 1.70 -13.69 -10.83
CA ASP A 7 1.88 -15.09 -10.45
C ASP A 7 2.12 -15.14 -8.93
N GLU A 8 1.16 -15.70 -8.19
CA GLU A 8 1.21 -15.73 -6.72
C GLU A 8 2.37 -16.55 -6.17
N GLU A 9 2.85 -17.56 -6.91
CA GLU A 9 3.95 -18.43 -6.48
C GLU A 9 5.31 -17.73 -6.63
N LYS A 10 5.41 -16.79 -7.59
CA LYS A 10 6.62 -16.00 -7.84
C LYS A 10 6.59 -14.62 -7.20
N TRP A 11 5.46 -14.24 -6.60
CA TRP A 11 5.32 -12.94 -5.98
C TRP A 11 6.25 -12.81 -4.77
N LEU A 12 6.95 -11.67 -4.72
CA LEU A 12 7.81 -11.26 -3.63
C LEU A 12 7.50 -9.80 -3.28
N LEU A 13 7.47 -9.50 -2.00
CA LEU A 13 7.57 -8.13 -1.50
C LEU A 13 8.99 -7.88 -1.04
N VAL A 14 9.66 -6.92 -1.68
CA VAL A 14 11.02 -6.48 -1.31
C VAL A 14 10.92 -5.32 -0.32
N ILE A 15 11.66 -5.40 0.80
CA ILE A 15 11.81 -4.33 1.78
C ILE A 15 13.29 -3.93 1.80
N ASP A 16 13.58 -2.69 1.37
CA ASP A 16 14.94 -2.22 1.14
C ASP A 16 15.14 -0.72 1.43
N GLY A 17 16.24 -0.15 0.93
CA GLY A 17 16.59 1.25 1.09
C GLY A 17 17.35 1.51 2.39
N LEU A 18 16.94 2.54 3.13
CA LEU A 18 17.56 2.98 4.38
C LEU A 18 17.14 2.11 5.57
N VAL A 19 17.45 0.82 5.49
CA VAL A 19 17.17 -0.21 6.51
C VAL A 19 18.44 -0.96 6.88
N ARG A 20 18.52 -1.51 8.10
CA ARG A 20 19.66 -2.34 8.51
C ARG A 20 19.58 -3.76 7.95
N HIS A 21 18.37 -4.29 7.81
CA HIS A 21 18.12 -5.66 7.39
C HIS A 21 17.20 -5.66 6.17
N PRO A 22 17.73 -5.44 4.95
CA PRO A 22 16.92 -5.58 3.74
C PRO A 22 16.53 -7.06 3.54
N PHE A 23 15.29 -7.32 3.14
CA PHE A 23 14.81 -8.68 2.90
C PHE A 23 13.70 -8.72 1.85
N ALA A 24 13.37 -9.92 1.39
CA ALA A 24 12.19 -10.17 0.58
C ALA A 24 11.33 -11.25 1.26
N ILE A 25 10.01 -11.12 1.14
CA ILE A 25 9.05 -12.06 1.72
C ILE A 25 8.09 -12.59 0.65
N THR A 26 7.86 -13.90 0.64
CA THR A 26 6.91 -14.56 -0.26
C THR A 26 5.48 -14.45 0.25
N LEU A 27 4.49 -14.74 -0.60
CA LEU A 27 3.08 -14.71 -0.19
C LEU A 27 2.76 -15.72 0.94
N PRO A 28 3.24 -16.98 0.91
CA PRO A 28 3.05 -17.91 2.03
C PRO A 28 3.69 -17.42 3.33
N GLN A 29 4.90 -16.86 3.27
CA GLN A 29 5.58 -16.31 4.45
C GLN A 29 4.79 -15.13 5.04
N LEU A 30 4.32 -14.20 4.20
CA LEU A 30 3.48 -13.08 4.63
C LEU A 30 2.21 -13.57 5.33
N LYS A 31 1.52 -14.57 4.77
CA LYS A 31 0.29 -15.14 5.35
C LYS A 31 0.54 -15.93 6.64
N SER A 32 1.79 -16.32 6.93
CA SER A 32 2.16 -17.00 8.17
C SER A 32 2.41 -16.05 9.36
N LEU A 33 2.59 -14.75 9.09
CA LEU A 33 2.78 -13.72 10.12
C LEU A 33 1.45 -13.41 10.86
N PRO A 34 1.51 -12.78 12.05
CA PRO A 34 0.31 -12.38 12.78
C PRO A 34 -0.64 -11.52 11.95
N ARG A 35 -1.85 -12.02 11.73
CA ARG A 35 -2.88 -11.33 10.95
C ARG A 35 -3.50 -10.19 11.76
N THR A 36 -3.83 -9.10 11.09
CA THR A 36 -4.64 -8.00 11.61
C THR A 36 -5.80 -7.74 10.65
N THR A 37 -7.00 -7.56 11.20
CA THR A 37 -8.20 -7.21 10.44
C THR A 37 -8.73 -5.87 10.94
N LEU A 38 -9.07 -4.98 10.02
CA LEU A 38 -9.72 -3.70 10.34
C LEU A 38 -10.72 -3.32 9.26
N THR A 39 -11.69 -2.49 9.63
CA THR A 39 -12.65 -1.91 8.69
C THR A 39 -12.36 -0.43 8.53
N ALA A 40 -12.18 0.04 7.29
CA ALA A 40 -11.86 1.43 6.99
C ALA A 40 -12.52 1.90 5.69
N PHE A 41 -12.80 3.20 5.64
CA PHE A 41 -13.21 3.85 4.40
C PHE A 41 -12.09 3.75 3.34
N HIS A 42 -12.48 3.37 2.14
CA HIS A 42 -11.66 3.40 0.94
C HIS A 42 -12.27 4.39 -0.04
N GLU A 43 -11.67 5.56 -0.16
CA GLU A 43 -12.18 6.66 -0.98
C GLU A 43 -11.17 7.09 -2.05
N CYS A 44 -11.64 7.30 -3.27
CA CYS A 44 -10.84 7.91 -4.34
C CYS A 44 -10.65 9.41 -4.10
N TYR A 45 -9.44 9.94 -4.32
CA TYR A 45 -9.17 11.38 -4.20
C TYR A 45 -10.12 12.25 -5.05
N GLY A 46 -10.53 11.76 -6.23
CA GLY A 46 -11.48 12.46 -7.09
C GLY A 46 -12.95 12.18 -6.77
N SER A 47 -13.29 11.73 -5.56
CA SER A 47 -14.68 11.62 -5.11
C SER A 47 -15.27 13.02 -4.99
N PRO A 48 -16.46 13.30 -5.53
CA PRO A 48 -17.06 14.63 -5.44
C PRO A 48 -17.46 14.96 -4.00
N LEU A 49 -17.25 16.21 -3.57
CA LEU A 49 -17.64 16.68 -2.24
C LEU A 49 -19.16 16.65 -2.06
N THR A 50 -19.91 16.98 -3.12
CA THR A 50 -21.36 16.85 -3.16
C THR A 50 -21.73 15.47 -3.69
N PRO A 51 -22.52 14.68 -2.93
CA PRO A 51 -22.99 13.39 -3.40
C PRO A 51 -23.72 13.53 -4.75
N PRO A 52 -23.31 12.80 -5.79
CA PRO A 52 -23.96 12.84 -7.08
C PRO A 52 -25.23 11.98 -7.04
N ASP A 53 -26.25 12.32 -7.84
CA ASP A 53 -27.49 11.56 -7.95
C ASP A 53 -27.26 10.10 -8.40
N LYS A 54 -26.16 9.87 -9.15
CA LYS A 54 -25.72 8.54 -9.58
C LYS A 54 -24.51 8.09 -8.78
N ALA A 55 -24.62 6.94 -8.11
CA ALA A 55 -23.51 6.31 -7.40
C ALA A 55 -22.28 6.12 -8.31
N LEU A 56 -21.18 6.77 -7.96
CA LEU A 56 -19.92 6.70 -8.72
C LEU A 56 -19.01 5.55 -8.30
N TRP A 57 -19.37 4.81 -7.24
CA TRP A 57 -18.59 3.69 -6.71
C TRP A 57 -17.14 4.08 -6.34
N ARG A 58 -16.96 5.34 -5.89
CA ARG A 58 -15.67 5.94 -5.53
C ARG A 58 -15.34 5.87 -4.04
N ILE A 59 -16.32 5.51 -3.22
CA ILE A 59 -16.19 5.35 -1.77
C ILE A 59 -16.83 4.03 -1.33
N GLY A 60 -16.23 3.36 -0.36
CA GLY A 60 -16.82 2.19 0.28
C GLY A 60 -16.21 1.93 1.65
N ASN A 61 -16.98 1.31 2.54
CA ASN A 61 -16.46 0.78 3.80
C ASN A 61 -15.98 -0.66 3.57
N VAL A 62 -14.72 -0.93 3.87
CA VAL A 62 -14.07 -2.18 3.48
C VAL A 62 -13.35 -2.80 4.67
N THR A 63 -13.57 -4.09 4.88
CA THR A 63 -12.80 -4.88 5.84
C THR A 63 -11.56 -5.44 5.15
N TRP A 64 -10.39 -5.07 5.65
CA TRP A 64 -9.09 -5.51 5.16
C TRP A 64 -8.47 -6.49 6.15
N THR A 65 -7.88 -7.57 5.65
CA THR A 65 -7.02 -8.45 6.45
C THR A 65 -5.63 -8.52 5.84
N GLY A 66 -4.61 -8.41 6.70
CA GLY A 66 -3.22 -8.38 6.29
C GLY A 66 -2.25 -8.46 7.46
N VAL A 67 -0.99 -8.14 7.19
CA VAL A 67 0.05 -7.97 8.20
C VAL A 67 0.28 -6.48 8.45
N LYS A 68 0.54 -6.08 9.69
CA LYS A 68 0.90 -4.68 9.98
C LYS A 68 2.23 -4.32 9.31
N LEU A 69 2.26 -3.18 8.63
CA LEU A 69 3.50 -2.65 8.05
C LEU A 69 4.56 -2.41 9.14
N SER A 70 4.15 -1.89 10.31
CA SER A 70 5.03 -1.68 11.46
C SER A 70 5.83 -2.93 11.83
N SER A 71 5.20 -4.10 11.85
CA SER A 71 5.89 -5.37 12.15
C SER A 71 6.98 -5.72 11.14
N LEU A 72 6.77 -5.44 9.85
CA LEU A 72 7.81 -5.63 8.83
C LEU A 72 8.92 -4.59 8.95
N LEU A 73 8.58 -3.35 9.33
CA LEU A 73 9.55 -2.30 9.59
C LEU A 73 10.39 -2.57 10.83
N ASP A 74 9.85 -3.24 11.85
CA ASP A 74 10.61 -3.63 13.03
C ASP A 74 11.69 -4.67 12.67
N VAL A 75 11.37 -5.61 11.77
CA VAL A 75 12.35 -6.55 11.21
C VAL A 75 13.40 -5.84 10.36
N ALA A 76 12.98 -4.93 9.47
CA ALA A 76 13.90 -4.21 8.58
C ALA A 76 14.85 -3.28 9.36
N ALA A 77 14.39 -2.76 10.50
CA ALA A 77 15.07 -1.78 11.32
C ALA A 77 15.57 -0.55 10.52
N PRO A 78 14.65 0.35 10.08
CA PRO A 78 14.99 1.60 9.41
C PRO A 78 16.07 2.41 10.12
N LEU A 79 16.95 3.02 9.32
CA LEU A 79 17.98 3.95 9.80
C LEU A 79 17.33 5.25 10.27
N ALA A 80 18.02 6.01 11.14
CA ALA A 80 17.47 7.24 11.73
C ALA A 80 17.07 8.30 10.69
N ARG A 81 17.80 8.36 9.56
CA ARG A 81 17.50 9.26 8.44
C ARG A 81 16.35 8.79 7.53
N ALA A 82 15.79 7.59 7.74
CA ALA A 82 14.65 7.12 6.97
C ALA A 82 13.36 7.81 7.46
N SER A 83 12.87 8.77 6.69
CA SER A 83 11.71 9.59 7.03
C SER A 83 10.46 9.22 6.22
N PHE A 84 10.58 8.43 5.16
CA PHE A 84 9.47 7.94 4.33
C PHE A 84 9.61 6.46 3.97
N ILE A 85 8.48 5.82 3.70
CA ILE A 85 8.36 4.54 3.00
C ILE A 85 7.79 4.79 1.62
N TRP A 86 8.52 4.40 0.59
CA TRP A 86 8.04 4.41 -0.79
C TRP A 86 7.50 3.03 -1.15
N SER A 87 6.28 3.00 -1.66
CA SER A 87 5.61 1.79 -2.15
C SER A 87 5.61 1.75 -3.67
N GLU A 88 5.89 0.58 -4.24
CA GLU A 88 5.85 0.34 -5.68
C GLU A 88 4.85 -0.77 -6.01
N GLY A 89 4.01 -0.52 -7.01
CA GLY A 89 3.08 -1.48 -7.59
C GLY A 89 3.54 -1.98 -8.96
N LEU A 90 3.18 -3.21 -9.31
CA LEU A 90 3.55 -3.83 -10.60
C LEU A 90 2.84 -3.25 -11.83
N ASP A 91 1.89 -2.32 -11.64
CA ASP A 91 1.27 -1.59 -12.74
C ASP A 91 2.22 -0.57 -13.35
N ARG A 92 2.10 -0.41 -14.68
CA ARG A 92 2.97 0.40 -15.52
C ARG A 92 2.20 1.01 -16.69
N GLY A 93 2.74 2.07 -17.25
CA GLY A 93 2.49 2.48 -18.63
C GLY A 93 2.51 3.99 -18.82
N VAL A 94 1.94 4.42 -19.94
CA VAL A 94 2.11 5.78 -20.45
C VAL A 94 0.90 6.65 -20.15
N PHE A 95 1.13 7.85 -19.63
CA PHE A 95 0.13 8.91 -19.48
C PHE A 95 0.70 10.25 -19.92
N ALA A 96 -0.04 10.98 -20.75
CA ALA A 96 0.38 12.30 -21.27
C ALA A 96 1.81 12.32 -21.89
N GLY A 97 2.22 11.23 -22.54
CA GLY A 97 3.55 11.10 -23.15
C GLY A 97 4.67 10.73 -22.17
N VAL A 98 4.37 10.56 -20.88
CA VAL A 98 5.32 10.11 -19.86
C VAL A 98 5.13 8.61 -19.63
N ASP A 99 6.18 7.83 -19.84
CA ASP A 99 6.21 6.40 -19.48
C ASP A 99 6.59 6.25 -18.00
N ALA A 100 5.83 5.41 -17.29
CA ALA A 100 6.08 5.04 -15.91
C ALA A 100 6.19 3.52 -15.81
N ASP A 101 7.39 3.05 -15.47
CA ASP A 101 7.65 1.62 -15.30
C ASP A 101 6.90 1.00 -14.11
N ARG A 102 6.59 1.80 -13.09
CA ARG A 102 5.91 1.39 -11.85
C ARG A 102 5.04 2.51 -11.31
N TYR A 103 3.92 2.15 -10.69
CA TYR A 103 3.17 3.07 -9.83
C TYR A 103 3.90 3.25 -8.51
N GLN A 104 4.16 4.49 -8.11
CA GLN A 104 4.88 4.80 -6.88
C GLN A 104 4.12 5.81 -6.01
N LYS A 105 4.17 5.58 -4.68
CA LYS A 105 3.68 6.52 -3.66
C LYS A 105 4.54 6.49 -2.42
N ASP A 106 4.72 7.64 -1.80
CA ASP A 106 5.37 7.79 -0.51
C ASP A 106 4.38 7.88 0.65
N LEU A 107 4.84 7.42 1.82
CA LEU A 107 4.13 7.44 3.09
C LEU A 107 5.11 7.91 4.17
N PRO A 108 4.82 8.96 4.96
CA PRO A 108 5.67 9.36 6.07
C PRO A 108 5.93 8.19 7.03
N MET A 109 7.16 8.07 7.54
CA MET A 109 7.57 6.96 8.42
C MET A 109 6.71 6.88 9.69
N GLU A 110 6.35 8.01 10.27
CA GLU A 110 5.44 8.08 11.42
C GLU A 110 4.09 7.39 11.10
N ARG A 111 3.51 7.70 9.94
CA ARG A 111 2.27 7.09 9.48
C ARG A 111 2.45 5.60 9.17
N ALA A 112 3.57 5.22 8.54
CA ALA A 112 3.91 3.84 8.23
C ALA A 112 4.04 2.96 9.49
N ARG A 113 4.44 3.55 10.62
CA ARG A 113 4.49 2.91 11.94
C ARG A 113 3.14 2.91 12.69
N GLY A 114 2.06 3.37 12.07
CA GLY A 114 0.72 3.40 12.65
C GLY A 114 0.36 4.70 13.36
N GLY A 115 1.27 5.69 13.37
CA GLY A 115 1.00 7.04 13.89
C GLY A 115 0.02 7.82 12.99
N GLY A 116 -0.37 9.02 13.44
CA GLY A 116 -1.25 9.91 12.68
C GLY A 116 -1.91 10.99 13.52
N VAL A 117 -2.24 12.11 12.89
CA VAL A 117 -2.89 13.28 13.52
C VAL A 117 -4.21 12.86 14.17
N GLY A 118 -4.31 13.05 15.49
CA GLY A 118 -5.53 12.83 16.27
C GLY A 118 -5.78 11.41 16.79
N GLY A 119 -4.80 10.50 16.75
CA GLY A 119 -4.91 9.16 17.38
C GLY A 119 -5.88 8.17 16.72
N GLY A 120 -6.61 8.59 15.68
CA GLY A 120 -7.60 7.78 14.95
C GLY A 120 -7.09 7.13 13.66
N GLY A 121 -5.78 7.17 13.39
CA GLY A 121 -5.21 6.81 12.09
C GLY A 121 -5.38 5.34 11.68
N GLY A 122 -5.60 4.40 12.60
CA GLY A 122 -5.65 2.97 12.29
C GLY A 122 -4.33 2.40 11.76
N GLU A 123 -4.17 1.09 11.87
CA GLU A 123 -2.96 0.36 11.45
C GLU A 123 -2.79 0.38 9.93
N VAL A 124 -1.55 0.58 9.46
CA VAL A 124 -1.21 0.42 8.04
C VAL A 124 -0.98 -1.06 7.76
N LEU A 125 -1.66 -1.61 6.76
CA LEU A 125 -1.61 -3.04 6.44
C LEU A 125 -0.98 -3.32 5.09
N ILE A 126 -0.24 -4.43 5.04
CA ILE A 126 0.05 -5.20 3.83
C ILE A 126 -1.07 -6.22 3.69
N ALA A 127 -2.13 -5.84 2.98
CA ALA A 127 -3.39 -6.58 2.92
C ALA A 127 -3.38 -7.61 1.77
N TYR A 128 -3.90 -8.80 2.06
CA TYR A 128 -4.11 -9.89 1.10
C TYR A 128 -5.57 -10.38 1.04
N GLU A 129 -6.46 -9.87 1.89
CA GLU A 129 -7.90 -10.08 1.81
C GLU A 129 -8.68 -8.77 1.85
N MET A 130 -9.86 -8.81 1.21
CA MET A 130 -10.86 -7.76 1.19
C MET A 130 -12.24 -8.40 1.43
N ASN A 131 -12.93 -7.96 2.48
CA ASN A 131 -14.24 -8.45 2.89
C ASN A 131 -14.28 -9.98 3.07
N GLY A 132 -13.28 -10.52 3.78
CA GLY A 132 -13.18 -11.96 4.10
C GLY A 132 -12.84 -12.87 2.91
N ARG A 133 -12.43 -12.30 1.77
CA ARG A 133 -12.03 -13.04 0.58
C ARG A 133 -10.66 -12.58 0.10
N ALA A 134 -9.90 -13.48 -0.53
CA ALA A 134 -8.64 -13.14 -1.15
C ALA A 134 -8.80 -11.97 -2.14
N LEU A 135 -7.80 -11.10 -2.20
CA LEU A 135 -7.81 -9.97 -3.11
C LEU A 135 -7.88 -10.43 -4.57
N ARG A 136 -8.91 -9.99 -5.28
CA ARG A 136 -8.98 -10.15 -6.73
C ARG A 136 -7.96 -9.26 -7.42
N ARG A 137 -7.54 -9.65 -8.63
CA ARG A 137 -6.66 -8.87 -9.50
C ARG A 137 -7.12 -7.41 -9.65
N GLU A 138 -8.40 -7.17 -9.91
CA GLU A 138 -8.96 -5.82 -10.07
C GLU A 138 -8.80 -4.94 -8.81
N ARG A 139 -8.73 -5.58 -7.63
CA ARG A 139 -8.60 -4.94 -6.33
C ARG A 139 -7.14 -4.88 -5.84
N GLY A 140 -6.18 -5.26 -6.68
CA GLY A 140 -4.75 -5.21 -6.41
C GLY A 140 -4.17 -6.51 -5.86
N GLY A 141 -4.86 -7.64 -6.04
CA GLY A 141 -4.37 -8.95 -5.62
C GLY A 141 -3.07 -9.36 -6.31
N PRO A 142 -2.21 -10.15 -5.64
CA PRO A 142 -2.49 -10.83 -4.37
C PRO A 142 -2.32 -9.95 -3.12
N VAL A 143 -1.58 -8.84 -3.23
CA VAL A 143 -1.22 -8.00 -2.09
C VAL A 143 -1.28 -6.52 -2.45
N ARG A 144 -1.83 -5.71 -1.54
CA ARG A 144 -1.83 -4.25 -1.65
C ARG A 144 -1.48 -3.57 -0.32
N LEU A 145 -1.02 -2.34 -0.40
CA LEU A 145 -0.91 -1.45 0.76
C LEU A 145 -2.31 -0.90 1.12
N VAL A 146 -2.62 -0.82 2.40
CA VAL A 146 -3.83 -0.18 2.94
C VAL A 146 -3.43 0.80 4.02
N VAL A 147 -3.80 2.07 3.84
CA VAL A 147 -3.50 3.18 4.76
C VAL A 147 -4.82 3.80 5.21
N PRO A 148 -5.42 3.36 6.32
CA PRO A 148 -6.70 3.90 6.77
C PRO A 148 -6.67 5.42 6.94
N GLY A 149 -7.78 6.08 6.64
CA GLY A 149 -7.90 7.55 6.69
C GLY A 149 -7.19 8.31 5.57
N TRP A 150 -6.53 7.62 4.64
CA TRP A 150 -5.92 8.24 3.45
C TRP A 150 -6.68 7.83 2.19
N PHE A 151 -6.66 8.69 1.18
CA PHE A 151 -7.26 8.37 -0.12
C PHE A 151 -6.60 7.14 -0.75
N GLY A 152 -7.40 6.36 -1.48
CA GLY A 152 -7.01 5.10 -2.11
C GLY A 152 -5.88 5.22 -3.13
N THR A 153 -5.55 6.43 -3.60
CA THR A 153 -4.33 6.66 -4.39
C THR A 153 -3.06 6.29 -3.62
N ASN A 154 -3.06 6.34 -2.29
CA ASN A 154 -1.91 5.97 -1.44
C ASN A 154 -1.93 4.48 -1.04
N MET A 155 -2.92 3.71 -1.52
CA MET A 155 -3.11 2.29 -1.23
C MET A 155 -2.64 1.46 -2.42
N THR A 156 -1.33 1.47 -2.68
CA THR A 156 -0.66 0.84 -3.82
C THR A 156 -1.11 -0.61 -4.04
N LYS A 157 -1.61 -0.88 -5.25
CA LYS A 157 -2.07 -2.21 -5.69
C LYS A 157 -0.91 -3.02 -6.26
N TRP A 158 -1.03 -4.35 -6.28
CA TRP A 158 0.00 -5.25 -6.81
C TRP A 158 1.37 -4.94 -6.22
N LEU A 159 1.39 -4.72 -4.90
CA LEU A 159 2.55 -4.21 -4.17
C LEU A 159 3.73 -5.18 -4.35
N CYS A 160 4.88 -4.66 -4.74
CA CYS A 160 6.10 -5.46 -4.93
C CYS A 160 7.33 -4.94 -4.18
N ARG A 161 7.35 -3.66 -3.80
CA ARG A 161 8.47 -3.09 -3.05
C ARG A 161 8.03 -2.04 -2.04
N LEU A 162 8.73 -2.01 -0.92
CA LEU A 162 8.72 -0.96 0.10
C LEU A 162 10.15 -0.51 0.37
N SER A 163 10.49 0.73 -0.01
CA SER A 163 11.83 1.29 0.21
C SER A 163 11.81 2.37 1.28
N ALA A 164 12.63 2.25 2.31
CA ALA A 164 12.86 3.32 3.27
C ALA A 164 13.74 4.42 2.64
N ARG A 165 13.30 5.69 2.69
CA ARG A 165 13.98 6.83 2.06
C ARG A 165 14.01 8.06 2.97
N GLU A 166 14.92 8.98 2.66
CA GLU A 166 15.19 10.22 3.43
C GLU A 166 14.24 11.38 3.09
N GLY A 167 13.39 11.23 2.07
CA GLY A 167 12.40 12.22 1.68
C GLY A 167 11.26 11.67 0.83
N PRO A 168 10.23 12.49 0.56
CA PRO A 168 9.09 12.10 -0.27
C PRO A 168 9.47 11.94 -1.74
N GLY A 169 8.54 11.41 -2.54
CA GLY A 169 8.59 11.48 -4.00
C GLY A 169 8.96 12.87 -4.49
N ARG A 170 9.96 13.00 -5.39
CA ARG A 170 10.06 14.23 -6.18
C ARG A 170 8.72 14.37 -6.91
N ARG A 171 7.95 15.40 -6.57
CA ARG A 171 6.84 15.83 -7.41
C ARG A 171 7.51 16.39 -8.66
N SER A 172 7.33 15.73 -9.79
CA SER A 172 7.56 16.39 -11.07
C SER A 172 6.63 17.59 -11.08
N GLU A 173 7.21 18.80 -11.06
CA GLU A 173 6.52 20.05 -11.36
C GLU A 173 5.93 20.01 -12.77
#